data_AF-A0A931D003-F1
#
_entry.id   AF-A0A931D003-F1
#
_cell.length_a   1.000
_cell.length_b   1.000
_cell.length_c   1.000
_cell.angle_alpha   90.00
_cell.angle_beta   90.00
_cell.angle_gamma   90.00
#
_symmetry.space_group_name_H-M   'P 1'
#
loop_
_entity.id
_entity.type
_entity.pdbx_description
1 polymer ?
#
loop_
_entity_poly.entity_id
_entity_poly.type
_entity_poly.pdbx_seq_one_letter_code
_entity_poly.pdbx_strand_id
1 'polypeptide(L)'
;TGRIMVDGKGIGDVGRSVLKERRELSEGGLVVVTMIIDEETGVVLYGPELISKGFVFDSATGHLVDDAQCVILEIVEEIEAGMDSRVELIRARLKKALKQYFSYTINRKPLIVPVIIEV
;
A
#
# COMPACT_ATOMS: atom_id res chain seq x y z
N THR A 1 0.33 -11.56 37.31
CA THR A 1 0.84 -10.18 37.24
C THR A 1 0.73 -9.69 35.81
N GLY A 2 -0.21 -8.77 35.54
CA GLY A 2 -0.49 -8.25 34.19
C GLY A 2 0.34 -7.02 33.86
N ARG A 3 0.71 -6.85 32.58
CA ARG A 3 1.36 -5.63 32.09
C ARG A 3 0.28 -4.62 31.72
N ILE A 4 0.29 -3.47 32.38
CA ILE A 4 -0.60 -2.33 32.10
C ILE A 4 0.18 -1.32 31.26
N MET A 5 -0.41 -0.79 30.20
CA MET A 5 0.21 0.17 29.29
C MET A 5 -0.60 1.47 29.30
N VAL A 6 0.09 2.61 29.30
CA VAL A 6 -0.49 3.96 29.42
C VAL A 6 0.06 4.82 28.28
N ASP A 7 -0.82 5.40 27.45
CA ASP A 7 -0.47 6.38 26.40
C ASP A 7 -1.38 7.60 26.57
N GLY A 8 -0.81 8.72 27.03
CA GLY A 8 -1.51 10.00 27.21
C GLY A 8 -2.81 9.91 28.04
N LYS A 9 -3.92 10.41 27.47
CA LYS A 9 -5.24 10.50 28.13
C LYS A 9 -6.01 9.17 28.20
N GLY A 10 -5.54 8.09 27.57
CA GLY A 10 -6.23 6.80 27.54
C GLY A 10 -5.53 5.76 28.41
N ILE A 11 -6.17 5.37 29.52
CA ILE A 11 -5.74 4.22 30.32
C ILE A 11 -6.41 2.99 29.73
N GLY A 12 -5.62 2.09 29.12
CA GLY A 12 -6.12 0.78 28.66
C GLY A 12 -6.56 0.68 27.20
N ASP A 13 -6.57 1.78 26.42
CA ASP A 13 -7.00 1.75 25.00
C ASP A 13 -5.92 1.26 24.02
N VAL A 14 -4.67 1.13 24.46
CA VAL A 14 -3.59 0.59 23.64
C VAL A 14 -3.54 -0.93 23.77
N GLY A 15 -4.30 -1.63 22.94
CA GLY A 15 -4.23 -3.08 22.82
C GLY A 15 -2.90 -3.56 22.20
N ARG A 16 -2.54 -4.83 22.41
CA ARG A 16 -1.39 -5.49 21.73
C ARG A 16 -1.39 -5.29 20.21
N SER A 17 -2.58 -5.19 19.61
CA SER A 17 -2.79 -5.02 18.17
C SER A 17 -2.24 -3.67 17.65
N VAL A 18 -2.53 -2.57 18.34
CA VAL A 18 -2.09 -1.22 17.95
C VAL A 18 -0.57 -1.10 18.05
N LEU A 19 0.04 -1.70 19.07
CA LEU A 19 1.49 -1.72 19.23
C LEU A 19 2.18 -2.57 18.16
N LYS A 20 1.56 -3.67 17.74
CA LYS A 20 2.06 -4.49 16.64
C LYS A 20 2.04 -3.69 15.33
N GLU A 21 0.95 -2.99 15.04
CA GLU A 21 0.86 -2.11 13.86
C GLU A 21 1.89 -0.99 13.89
N ARG A 22 2.06 -0.30 15.03
CA ARG A 22 3.10 0.74 15.19
C ARG A 22 4.51 0.18 14.95
N ARG A 23 4.78 -1.05 15.39
CA ARG A 23 6.08 -1.71 15.18
C ARG A 23 6.31 -2.06 13.71
N GLU A 24 5.33 -2.64 13.03
CA GLU A 24 5.42 -2.94 11.59
C GLU A 24 5.63 -1.66 10.76
N LEU A 25 4.96 -0.56 11.12
CA LEU A 25 5.16 0.76 10.50
C LEU A 25 6.55 1.35 10.75
N SER A 26 7.11 1.16 11.95
CA SER A 26 8.42 1.70 12.32
C SER A 26 9.59 0.96 11.65
N GLU A 27 9.42 -0.33 11.35
CA GLU A 27 10.49 -1.17 10.75
C GLU A 27 10.41 -1.24 9.21
N GLY A 28 9.19 -1.25 8.66
CA GLY A 28 8.94 -1.44 7.23
C GLY A 28 8.62 -0.17 6.45
N GLY A 29 8.17 0.89 7.12
CA GLY A 29 7.68 2.11 6.48
C GLY A 29 6.32 1.92 5.78
N LEU A 30 5.88 2.96 5.08
CA LEU A 30 4.58 3.06 4.41
C LEU A 30 4.78 3.42 2.94
N VAL A 31 4.02 2.79 2.05
CA VAL A 31 3.87 3.16 0.64
C VAL A 31 2.39 3.38 0.36
N VAL A 32 2.07 4.59 -0.10
CA VAL A 32 0.73 4.99 -0.54
C VAL A 32 0.72 4.96 -2.05
N VAL A 33 -0.28 4.31 -2.63
CA VAL A 33 -0.50 4.25 -4.08
C VAL A 33 -1.78 5.00 -4.37
N THR A 34 -1.73 6.01 -5.24
CA THR A 34 -2.91 6.81 -5.61
C THR A 34 -3.17 6.71 -7.10
N MET A 35 -4.41 6.43 -7.50
CA MET A 35 -4.82 6.42 -8.91
C MET A 35 -6.30 6.75 -9.07
N ILE A 36 -6.66 7.26 -10.25
CA ILE A 36 -8.04 7.48 -10.69
C ILE A 36 -8.30 6.57 -11.87
N ILE A 37 -9.39 5.81 -11.83
CA ILE A 37 -9.79 4.85 -12.85
C ILE A 37 -11.18 5.23 -13.35
N ASP A 38 -11.39 5.13 -14.66
CA ASP A 38 -12.71 5.25 -15.28
C ASP A 38 -13.53 3.97 -15.03
N GLU A 39 -14.76 4.10 -14.51
CA GLU A 39 -15.60 2.96 -14.14
C GLU A 39 -16.03 2.14 -15.36
N GLU A 40 -16.37 2.82 -16.48
CA GLU A 40 -16.92 2.18 -17.68
C GLU A 40 -15.85 1.49 -18.53
N THR A 41 -14.74 2.18 -18.80
CA THR A 41 -13.67 1.72 -19.69
C THR A 41 -12.58 0.98 -18.95
N GLY A 42 -12.46 1.21 -17.64
CA GLY A 42 -11.41 0.67 -16.81
C GLY A 42 -10.04 1.29 -16.97
N VAL A 43 -9.94 2.36 -17.76
CA VAL A 43 -8.69 3.06 -18.05
C VAL A 43 -8.24 3.89 -16.85
N VAL A 44 -6.93 3.92 -16.59
CA VAL A 44 -6.34 4.80 -15.58
C VAL A 44 -6.30 6.23 -16.13
N LEU A 45 -7.10 7.12 -15.54
CA LEU A 45 -7.17 8.54 -15.91
C LEU A 45 -6.05 9.37 -15.27
N TYR A 46 -5.57 8.94 -14.09
CA TYR A 46 -4.48 9.60 -13.38
C TYR A 46 -3.68 8.60 -12.53
N GLY A 47 -2.37 8.82 -12.44
CA GLY A 47 -1.44 7.97 -11.69
C GLY A 47 -0.97 6.76 -12.51
N PRO A 48 -0.48 5.68 -11.87
CA PRO A 48 -0.36 5.49 -10.43
C PRO A 48 0.78 6.30 -9.79
N GLU A 49 0.48 7.06 -8.74
CA GLU A 49 1.48 7.82 -7.98
C GLU A 49 1.87 7.08 -6.70
N LEU A 50 3.18 6.93 -6.46
CA LEU A 50 3.70 6.28 -5.26
C LEU A 50 4.35 7.31 -4.34
N ILE A 51 3.84 7.38 -3.11
CA ILE A 51 4.43 8.21 -2.06
C ILE A 51 4.87 7.29 -0.93
N SER A 52 6.10 7.45 -0.45
CA SER A 52 6.59 6.71 0.70
C SER A 52 6.86 7.58 1.92
N LYS A 53 6.76 6.97 3.10
CA LYS A 53 7.15 7.56 4.38
C LYS A 53 7.82 6.53 5.27
N GLY A 54 9.01 6.84 5.79
CA GLY A 54 9.83 5.88 6.53
C GLY A 54 10.31 4.69 5.68
N PHE A 55 10.11 4.79 4.36
CA PHE A 55 10.51 3.84 3.34
C PHE A 55 11.23 4.66 2.28
N VAL A 56 12.56 4.56 2.24
CA VAL A 56 13.39 5.46 1.42
C VAL A 56 13.50 4.86 0.03
N PHE A 57 12.90 5.52 -0.95
CA PHE A 57 13.29 5.38 -2.35
C PHE A 57 14.56 6.22 -2.53
N ASP A 58 15.73 5.60 -2.39
CA ASP A 58 16.98 6.34 -2.57
C ASP A 58 17.16 6.71 -4.06
N SER A 59 17.87 7.79 -4.33
CA SER A 59 18.27 8.23 -5.67
C SER A 59 19.01 7.15 -6.48
N ALA A 60 19.65 6.18 -5.81
CA ALA A 60 20.25 4.99 -6.43
C ALA A 60 19.22 3.93 -6.91
N THR A 61 17.96 4.04 -6.50
CA THR A 61 16.85 3.13 -6.82
C THR A 61 15.89 3.71 -7.86
N GLY A 62 16.36 4.57 -8.78
CA GLY A 62 15.51 5.29 -9.75
C GLY A 62 14.46 4.42 -10.46
N HIS A 63 14.79 3.17 -10.82
CA HIS A 63 13.85 2.24 -11.47
C HIS A 63 12.88 1.54 -10.53
N LEU A 64 13.08 1.57 -9.20
CA LEU A 64 12.23 0.85 -8.24
C LEU A 64 10.79 1.36 -8.25
N VAL A 65 10.63 2.68 -8.41
CA VAL A 65 9.30 3.30 -8.50
C VAL A 65 8.68 3.00 -9.85
N ASP A 66 9.43 3.14 -10.93
CA ASP A 66 8.96 2.88 -12.31
C ASP A 66 8.50 1.42 -12.47
N ASP A 67 9.30 0.46 -12.02
CA ASP A 67 8.95 -0.97 -12.05
C ASP A 67 7.70 -1.25 -11.20
N ALA A 68 7.58 -0.61 -10.04
CA ALA A 68 6.39 -0.76 -9.20
C ALA A 68 5.15 -0.17 -9.90
N GLN A 69 5.29 0.93 -10.62
CA GLN A 69 4.22 1.50 -11.46
C GLN A 69 3.83 0.53 -12.59
N CYS A 70 4.78 -0.11 -13.26
CA CYS A 70 4.51 -1.14 -14.26
C CYS A 70 3.69 -2.29 -13.67
N VAL A 71 4.12 -2.83 -12.52
CA VAL A 71 3.37 -3.91 -11.82
C VAL A 71 1.95 -3.47 -11.46
N ILE A 72 1.75 -2.20 -11.06
CA ILE A 72 0.43 -1.66 -10.75
C ILE A 72 -0.45 -1.62 -12.01
N LEU A 73 0.08 -1.13 -13.12
CA LEU A 73 -0.64 -1.01 -14.39
C LEU A 73 -1.05 -2.39 -14.93
N GLU A 74 -0.12 -3.36 -14.92
CA GLU A 74 -0.41 -4.74 -15.31
C GLU A 74 -1.59 -5.33 -14.51
N ILE A 75 -1.60 -5.12 -13.19
CA ILE A 75 -2.68 -5.62 -12.32
C ILE A 75 -4.03 -4.98 -12.66
N VAL A 76 -4.05 -3.69 -13.01
CA VAL A 76 -5.29 -2.98 -13.36
C VAL A 76 -5.80 -3.44 -14.73
N GLU A 77 -4.90 -3.65 -15.70
CA GLU A 77 -5.24 -4.14 -17.05
C GLU A 77 -5.76 -5.58 -17.04
N GLU A 78 -5.27 -6.44 -16.13
CA GLU A 78 -5.77 -7.82 -15.98
C GLU A 78 -7.19 -7.93 -15.43
N ILE A 79 -7.75 -6.85 -14.87
CA ILE A 79 -9.06 -6.86 -14.23
C ILE A 79 -10.07 -6.07 -15.09
N GLU A 80 -11.00 -6.81 -15.68
CA GLU A 80 -12.04 -6.28 -16.57
C GLU A 80 -12.87 -5.16 -15.91
N ALA A 81 -13.20 -4.14 -16.70
CA ALA A 81 -14.11 -3.06 -16.32
C ALA A 81 -15.55 -3.58 -16.11
N GLY A 82 -16.33 -2.88 -15.28
CA GLY A 82 -17.72 -3.24 -14.98
C GLY A 82 -17.92 -4.50 -14.12
N MET A 83 -16.85 -5.13 -13.65
CA MET A 83 -16.94 -6.26 -12.73
C MET A 83 -17.32 -5.80 -11.32
N ASP A 84 -18.24 -6.52 -10.67
CA ASP A 84 -18.58 -6.28 -9.26
C ASP A 84 -17.35 -6.35 -8.36
N SER A 85 -17.22 -5.39 -7.45
CA SER A 85 -16.10 -5.31 -6.49
C SER A 85 -14.71 -5.22 -7.14
N ARG A 86 -14.63 -4.65 -8.35
CA ARG A 86 -13.38 -4.44 -9.09
C ARG A 86 -12.33 -3.72 -8.26
N VAL A 87 -12.70 -2.61 -7.61
CA VAL A 87 -11.79 -1.84 -6.75
C VAL A 87 -11.25 -2.67 -5.60
N GLU A 88 -12.09 -3.46 -4.93
CA GLU A 88 -11.67 -4.33 -3.84
C GLU A 88 -10.66 -5.37 -4.32
N LEU A 89 -10.88 -5.95 -5.50
CA LEU A 89 -9.95 -6.91 -6.09
C LEU A 89 -8.61 -6.25 -6.45
N ILE A 90 -8.63 -5.09 -7.10
CA ILE A 90 -7.42 -4.32 -7.42
C ILE A 90 -6.67 -4.01 -6.11
N ARG A 91 -7.34 -3.45 -5.10
CA ARG A 91 -6.73 -3.15 -3.78
C ARG A 91 -6.06 -4.39 -3.17
N ALA A 92 -6.68 -5.56 -3.26
CA ALA A 92 -6.12 -6.80 -2.72
C ALA A 92 -4.89 -7.28 -3.51
N ARG A 93 -4.94 -7.26 -4.84
CA ARG A 93 -3.82 -7.65 -5.71
C ARG A 93 -2.64 -6.70 -5.54
N LEU A 94 -2.88 -5.39 -5.56
CA LEU A 94 -1.84 -4.36 -5.36
C LEU A 94 -1.10 -4.55 -4.04
N LYS A 95 -1.83 -4.72 -2.93
CA LYS A 95 -1.23 -4.96 -1.61
C LYS A 95 -0.31 -6.18 -1.60
N LYS A 96 -0.72 -7.27 -2.25
CA LYS A 96 0.05 -8.51 -2.30
C LYS A 96 1.29 -8.35 -3.19
N ALA A 97 1.10 -7.87 -4.42
CA ALA A 97 2.15 -7.75 -5.42
C ALA A 97 3.24 -6.76 -4.99
N LEU A 98 2.87 -5.56 -4.56
CA LEU A 98 3.85 -4.56 -4.14
C LEU A 98 4.60 -4.97 -2.86
N LYS A 99 3.92 -5.61 -1.91
CA LYS A 99 4.59 -6.16 -0.73
C LYS A 99 5.61 -7.23 -1.10
N GLN A 100 5.31 -8.06 -2.10
CA GLN A 100 6.22 -9.09 -2.60
C GLN A 100 7.39 -8.47 -3.36
N TYR A 101 7.11 -7.52 -4.26
CA TYR A 101 8.10 -6.75 -5.01
C TYR A 101 9.13 -6.10 -4.09
N PHE A 102 8.70 -5.25 -3.14
CA PHE A 102 9.62 -4.59 -2.21
C PHE A 102 10.36 -5.58 -1.29
N SER A 103 9.73 -6.72 -0.95
CA SER A 103 10.39 -7.76 -0.17
C SER A 103 11.50 -8.45 -0.94
N TYR A 104 11.40 -8.60 -2.25
CA TYR A 104 12.46 -9.23 -3.06
C TYR A 104 13.52 -8.24 -3.50
N THR A 105 13.13 -7.04 -3.91
CA THR A 105 14.07 -6.08 -4.49
C THR A 105 14.95 -5.42 -3.44
N ILE A 106 14.39 -5.12 -2.26
CA ILE A 106 15.11 -4.36 -1.21
C ILE A 106 15.01 -4.97 0.20
N ASN A 107 14.47 -6.18 0.33
CA ASN A 107 14.30 -6.88 1.60
C ASN A 107 13.51 -6.06 2.65
N ARG A 108 12.50 -5.29 2.21
CA ARG A 108 11.61 -4.51 3.07
C ARG A 108 10.16 -4.89 2.84
N LYS A 109 9.34 -4.77 3.89
CA LYS A 109 7.91 -5.09 3.86
C LYS A 109 7.09 -3.89 4.32
N PRO A 110 6.97 -2.84 3.48
CA PRO A 110 6.19 -1.67 3.84
C PRO A 110 4.70 -2.03 3.96
N LEU A 111 3.97 -1.23 4.73
CA LEU A 111 2.52 -1.22 4.65
C LEU A 111 2.10 -0.59 3.32
N ILE A 112 1.26 -1.27 2.54
CA ILE A 112 0.75 -0.77 1.26
C ILE A 112 -0.67 -0.24 1.46
N VAL A 113 -0.87 1.04 1.15
CA VAL A 113 -2.18 1.72 1.27
C VAL A 113 -2.62 2.22 -0.10
N PRO A 114 -3.45 1.44 -0.83
CA PRO A 114 -4.01 1.87 -2.11
C PRO A 114 -5.21 2.80 -1.91
N VAL A 115 -5.14 3.97 -2.54
CA VAL A 115 -6.20 4.98 -2.66
C VAL A 115 -6.62 5.01 -4.12
N ILE A 116 -7.77 4.39 -4.40
CA ILE A 116 -8.32 4.26 -5.75
C ILE A 116 -9.64 5.01 -5.78
N ILE A 117 -9.76 5.92 -6.72
CA ILE A 117 -10.98 6.68 -7.00
C ILE A 117 -11.49 6.17 -8.35
N GLU A 118 -12.72 5.66 -8.37
CA GLU A 118 -13.44 5.39 -9.63
C GLU A 118 -14.35 6.59 -9.94
N VAL A 119 -14.38 6.99 -11.21
CA VAL A 119 -15.18 8.10 -11.75
C VAL A 119 -15.95 7.69 -12.99
#